data_AF-A0A811QD98-F1
#
_entry.id   AF-A0A811QD98-F1
#
_cell.length_a   1.000
_cell.length_b   1.000
_cell.length_c   1.000
_cell.angle_alpha   90.00
_cell.angle_beta   90.00
_cell.angle_gamma   90.00
#
_symmetry.space_group_name_H-M   'P 1'
#
loop_
_entity.id
_entity.type
_entity.pdbx_description
1 polymer ?
#
loop_
_entity_poly.entity_id
_entity_poly.type
_entity_poly.pdbx_seq_one_letter_code
_entity_poly.pdbx_strand_id
1 'polypeptide(L)'
;MDREASNKLKLLEHMLDDPSAGPTDLPLSLLTEITNNFSHDQEVGRGGFAVVYKGLLQNGRTVAVKKLSDMVMDENKFNQELLRSWSNRLEVSQGDEQLEQVS
;
A
#
# COMPACT_ATOMS: atom_id res chain seq x y z
N MET A 1 -7.94 -8.61 21.14
CA MET A 1 -7.30 -8.62 19.82
C MET A 1 -7.31 -10.05 19.32
N ASP A 2 -8.01 -10.31 18.23
CA ASP A 2 -8.17 -11.67 17.70
C ASP A 2 -6.83 -12.21 17.20
N ARG A 3 -6.52 -13.48 17.50
CA ARG A 3 -5.26 -14.14 17.14
C ARG A 3 -4.98 -14.09 15.63
N GLU A 4 -6.03 -14.04 14.81
CA GLU A 4 -5.94 -13.90 13.35
C GLU A 4 -5.45 -12.52 12.91
N ALA A 5 -5.98 -11.44 13.47
CA ALA A 5 -5.58 -10.07 13.15
C ALA A 5 -4.09 -9.83 13.49
N SER A 6 -3.64 -10.37 14.62
CA SER A 6 -2.25 -10.27 15.05
C SER A 6 -1.27 -11.03 14.12
N ASN A 7 -1.68 -12.16 13.56
CA ASN A 7 -0.87 -12.88 12.57
C ASN A 7 -0.81 -12.14 11.23
N LYS A 8 -1.91 -11.50 10.82
CA LYS A 8 -1.96 -10.75 9.55
C LYS A 8 -1.25 -9.40 9.61
N LEU A 9 -1.17 -8.75 10.78
CA LEU A 9 -0.29 -7.58 11.00
C LEU A 9 1.18 -7.92 10.78
N LYS A 10 1.64 -9.04 11.36
CA LYS A 10 3.02 -9.51 11.15
C LYS A 10 3.30 -9.85 9.69
N LEU A 11 2.33 -10.42 8.99
CA LEU A 11 2.45 -10.67 7.54
C LEU A 11 2.63 -9.36 6.76
N LEU A 12 1.83 -8.33 7.06
CA LEU A 12 1.96 -7.02 6.42
C LEU A 12 3.33 -6.39 6.67
N GLU A 13 3.84 -6.48 7.91
CA GLU A 13 5.17 -5.97 8.24
C GLU A 13 6.27 -6.66 7.41
N HIS A 14 6.24 -8.00 7.33
CA HIS A 14 7.19 -8.77 6.51
C HIS A 14 7.07 -8.44 5.01
N MET A 15 5.85 -8.32 4.48
CA MET A 15 5.63 -7.96 3.08
C MET A 15 6.16 -6.57 2.72
N LEU A 16 6.12 -5.62 3.66
CA LEU A 16 6.65 -4.27 3.45
C LEU A 16 8.18 -4.24 3.45
N ASP A 17 8.82 -5.26 4.00
CA ASP A 17 10.29 -5.40 4.02
C ASP A 17 10.81 -6.27 2.86
N ASP A 18 9.94 -7.05 2.22
CA ASP A 18 10.27 -7.85 1.04
C ASP A 18 9.87 -7.12 -0.26
N PRO A 19 10.82 -6.55 -1.01
CA PRO A 19 10.53 -5.87 -2.27
C PRO A 19 10.04 -6.80 -3.38
N SER A 20 10.23 -8.12 -3.23
CA SER A 20 9.75 -9.13 -4.17
C SER A 20 8.33 -9.61 -3.88
N ALA A 21 7.77 -9.25 -2.72
CA ALA A 21 6.41 -9.62 -2.35
C ALA A 21 5.41 -9.02 -3.35
N GLY A 22 4.59 -9.87 -3.95
CA GLY A 22 3.54 -9.47 -4.89
C GLY A 22 2.28 -8.93 -4.19
N PRO A 23 1.28 -8.50 -4.99
CA PRO A 23 -0.03 -8.14 -4.46
C PRO A 23 -0.62 -9.30 -3.66
N THR A 24 -1.11 -9.00 -2.46
CA THR A 24 -1.72 -10.00 -1.56
C THR A 24 -3.01 -9.46 -1.00
N ASP A 25 -4.01 -10.33 -0.87
CA ASP A 25 -5.29 -10.00 -0.27
C ASP A 25 -5.14 -9.80 1.24
N LEU A 26 -5.47 -8.60 1.69
CA LEU A 26 -5.47 -8.24 3.10
C LEU A 26 -6.91 -8.10 3.59
N PRO A 27 -7.22 -8.54 4.82
CA PRO A 27 -8.56 -8.40 5.36
C PRO A 27 -8.88 -6.93 5.61
N LEU A 28 -10.11 -6.52 5.33
CA LEU A 28 -10.54 -5.15 5.56
C LEU A 28 -10.44 -4.74 7.04
N SER A 29 -10.63 -5.68 7.98
CA SER A 29 -10.50 -5.44 9.42
C SER A 29 -9.10 -4.97 9.81
N LEU A 30 -8.06 -5.50 9.18
CA LEU A 30 -6.67 -5.05 9.36
C LEU A 30 -6.51 -3.60 8.93
N LEU A 31 -7.01 -3.26 7.73
CA LEU A 31 -6.94 -1.89 7.20
C LEU A 31 -7.74 -0.92 8.07
N THR A 32 -8.88 -1.37 8.59
CA THR A 32 -9.73 -0.63 9.52
C THR A 32 -8.98 -0.35 10.83
N GLU A 33 -8.28 -1.34 11.38
CA GLU A 33 -7.50 -1.19 12.62
C GLU A 33 -6.37 -0.16 12.44
N ILE A 34 -5.54 -0.31 11.41
CA ILE A 34 -4.36 0.55 11.23
C ILE A 34 -4.73 1.99 10.85
N THR A 35 -5.93 2.23 10.29
CA THR A 35 -6.41 3.57 9.89
C THR A 35 -7.41 4.19 10.88
N ASN A 36 -7.59 3.60 12.07
CA ASN A 36 -8.60 4.03 13.04
C ASN A 36 -10.00 4.16 12.40
N ASN A 37 -10.46 3.07 11.78
CA ASN A 37 -11.73 2.97 11.06
C ASN A 37 -11.88 3.99 9.91
N PHE A 38 -10.80 4.20 9.14
CA PHE A 38 -10.75 5.21 8.08
C PHE A 38 -11.18 6.60 8.59
N SER A 39 -10.76 6.96 9.81
CA SER A 39 -11.08 8.27 10.40
C SER A 39 -10.59 9.40 9.51
N HIS A 40 -11.36 10.50 9.46
CA HIS A 40 -10.97 11.71 8.75
C HIS A 40 -9.65 12.29 9.29
N ASP A 41 -9.34 12.07 10.57
CA ASP A 41 -8.05 12.49 11.16
C ASP A 41 -6.84 11.76 10.54
N GLN A 42 -7.08 10.62 9.91
CA GLN A 42 -6.06 9.88 9.17
C GLN A 42 -6.09 10.21 7.67
N GLU A 43 -6.99 11.05 7.16
CA GLU A 43 -7.01 11.42 5.74
C GLU A 43 -5.77 12.26 5.40
N VAL A 44 -4.93 11.72 4.51
CA VAL A 44 -3.72 12.40 4.01
C VAL A 44 -4.03 13.17 2.73
N GLY A 45 -5.00 12.71 1.95
CA GLY A 45 -5.42 13.39 0.74
C GLY A 45 -6.55 12.67 0.02
N ARG A 46 -7.24 13.42 -0.83
CA ARG A 46 -8.38 12.93 -1.61
C ARG A 46 -8.23 13.36 -3.06
N GLY A 47 -8.41 12.40 -3.95
CA GLY A 47 -8.49 12.63 -5.40
C GLY A 47 -9.83 12.17 -5.95
N GLY A 48 -10.00 12.27 -7.27
CA GLY A 48 -11.25 11.90 -7.94
C GLY A 48 -11.63 10.41 -7.84
N PHE A 49 -10.70 9.53 -7.51
CA PHE A 49 -10.90 8.06 -7.53
C PHE A 49 -10.60 7.38 -6.19
N ALA A 50 -10.00 8.09 -5.24
CA ALA A 50 -9.52 7.49 -4.01
C ALA A 50 -9.36 8.51 -2.89
N VAL A 51 -9.49 8.02 -1.67
CA VAL A 51 -9.06 8.71 -0.45
C VAL A 51 -7.85 7.95 0.09
N VAL A 52 -6.80 8.69 0.42
CA VAL A 52 -5.57 8.15 1.00
C VAL A 52 -5.60 8.40 2.49
N TYR A 53 -5.47 7.33 3.27
CA TYR A 53 -5.41 7.37 4.73
C TYR A 53 -4.01 7.01 5.22
N LYS A 54 -3.64 7.57 6.36
CA LYS A 54 -2.47 7.20 7.13
C LYS A 54 -2.80 5.93 7.92
N GLY A 55 -2.00 4.89 7.74
CA GLY A 55 -2.04 3.66 8.52
C GLY A 55 -0.87 3.61 9.50
N LEU A 56 -1.12 3.27 10.76
CA LEU A 56 -0.09 3.08 11.78
C LEU A 56 0.06 1.59 12.12
N LEU A 57 1.25 1.04 11.90
CA LEU A 57 1.58 -0.34 12.24
C LEU A 57 2.02 -0.46 13.71
N GLN A 58 2.00 -1.67 14.26
CA GLN A 58 2.37 -1.92 15.66
C GLN A 58 3.84 -1.59 15.94
N ASN A 59 4.71 -1.76 14.95
CA ASN A 59 6.12 -1.36 15.04
C ASN A 59 6.36 0.16 14.91
N GLY A 60 5.30 0.98 14.82
CA GLY A 60 5.38 2.44 14.69
C GLY A 60 5.64 2.96 13.27
N ARG A 61 5.84 2.07 12.28
CA ARG A 61 5.93 2.47 10.87
C ARG A 61 4.59 3.00 10.39
N THR A 62 4.65 4.02 9.54
CA THR A 62 3.47 4.59 8.89
C THR A 62 3.40 4.11 7.44
N VAL A 63 2.20 3.75 6.99
CA VAL A 63 1.90 3.37 5.61
C VAL A 63 0.79 4.24 5.04
N ALA A 64 0.72 4.35 3.71
CA ALA A 64 -0.40 4.98 3.02
C ALA A 64 -1.40 3.89 2.56
N VAL A 65 -2.66 4.03 2.98
CA VAL A 65 -3.77 3.14 2.60
C VAL A 65 -4.66 3.89 1.61
N LYS A 66 -4.65 3.47 0.34
CA LYS A 66 -5.48 4.08 -0.71
C LYS A 66 -6.83 3.34 -0.79
N LYS A 67 -7.88 3.95 -0.27
CA LYS A 67 -9.26 3.44 -0.38
C LYS A 67 -9.91 4.02 -1.63
N LEU A 68 -10.20 3.15 -2.59
CA LEU A 68 -10.91 3.54 -3.80
C LEU A 68 -12.38 3.86 -3.46
N SER A 69 -12.93 4.89 -4.08
CA SER A 69 -14.33 5.29 -3.88
C SER A 69 -15.28 4.40 -4.68
N ASP A 70 -16.50 4.19 -4.19
CA ASP A 70 -17.59 3.38 -4.80
C ASP A 70 -18.12 3.91 -6.15
N MET A 71 -17.42 4.83 -6.81
CA MET A 71 -17.68 5.12 -8.21
C MET A 71 -17.49 3.81 -8.98
N VAL A 72 -18.37 3.53 -9.95
CA VAL A 72 -18.33 2.35 -10.82
C VAL A 72 -16.94 2.24 -11.45
N MET A 73 -16.05 1.56 -10.73
CA MET A 73 -14.69 1.34 -11.15
C MET A 73 -14.70 0.00 -11.82
N ASP A 74 -14.58 0.04 -13.14
CA ASP A 74 -14.37 -1.15 -13.96
C ASP A 74 -13.21 -1.96 -13.36
N GLU A 75 -13.41 -3.25 -13.13
CA GLU A 75 -12.37 -4.16 -12.62
C GLU A 75 -11.10 -4.09 -13.48
N ASN A 76 -11.23 -3.86 -14.79
CA ASN A 76 -10.07 -3.64 -15.65
C ASN A 76 -9.32 -2.35 -15.30
N LYS A 77 -10.01 -1.28 -14.91
CA LYS A 77 -9.36 -0.04 -14.46
C LYS A 77 -8.67 -0.24 -13.11
N PHE A 78 -9.29 -1.00 -12.21
CA PHE A 78 -8.66 -1.39 -10.94
C PHE A 78 -7.36 -2.19 -11.19
N ASN A 79 -7.44 -3.22 -12.03
CA ASN A 79 -6.30 -4.07 -12.36
C ASN A 79 -5.19 -3.29 -13.08
N GLN A 80 -5.54 -2.36 -13.98
CA GLN A 80 -4.57 -1.47 -14.62
C GLN A 80 -3.85 -0.56 -13.62
N GLU A 81 -4.59 0.05 -12.70
CA GLU A 81 -4.01 0.90 -11.65
C GLU A 81 -3.13 0.11 -10.69
N LEU A 82 -3.54 -1.11 -10.30
CA LEU A 82 -2.70 -2.02 -9.54
C LEU A 82 -1.39 -2.29 -10.30
N LEU A 83 -1.47 -2.84 -11.51
CA LEU A 83 -0.29 -3.21 -12.30
C LEU A 83 0.67 -2.04 -12.49
N ARG A 84 0.16 -0.84 -12.74
CA ARG A 84 0.98 0.37 -12.88
C ARG A 84 1.72 0.71 -11.58
N SER A 85 1.04 0.62 -10.44
CA SER A 85 1.68 0.86 -9.14
C SER A 85 2.73 -0.20 -8.80
N TRP A 86 2.52 -1.45 -9.19
CA TRP A 86 3.48 -2.54 -8.96
C TRP A 86 4.67 -2.46 -9.91
N SER A 87 4.46 -2.08 -11.18
CA SER A 87 5.55 -1.89 -12.16
C SER A 87 6.51 -0.78 -11.74
N ASN A 88 5.98 0.38 -11.33
CA ASN A 88 6.81 1.50 -10.88
C ASN A 88 7.66 1.17 -9.65
N ARG A 89 7.26 0.17 -8.85
CA ARG A 89 8.02 -0.27 -7.67
C ARG A 89 9.26 -1.10 -8.07
N LEU A 90 9.17 -1.88 -9.15
CA LEU A 90 10.25 -2.77 -9.59
C LEU A 90 11.36 -2.03 -10.35
N GLU A 91 11.06 -0.92 -11.01
CA GLU A 91 12.07 -0.12 -11.74
C GLU A 91 13.04 0.66 -10.83
N VAL A 92 12.67 0.93 -9.58
CA VAL A 92 13.53 1.67 -8.63
C VAL A 92 14.71 0.82 -8.11
N SER A 93 14.74 -0.48 -8.38
CA SER A 93 15.81 -1.38 -7.92
C SER A 93 17.01 -1.48 -8.88
N GLN A 94 16.97 -0.86 -10.06
CA GLN A 94 18.03 -1.00 -11.06
C GLN A 94 18.44 0.36 -11.61
N GLY A 95 19.20 1.13 -10.83
CA GLY A 95 19.60 2.47 -11.24
C GLY A 95 20.58 3.19 -10.31
N ASP A 96 21.53 2.48 -9.71
CA ASP A 96 22.73 3.09 -9.09
C ASP A 96 24.00 2.38 -9.59
N GLU A 97 24.24 2.43 -10.89
CA GLU A 97 25.60 2.35 -11.46
C GLU A 97 25.75 3.48 -12.48
N GLN A 98 26.26 4.61 -12.00
CA GLN A 98 26.83 5.63 -12.87
C GLN A 98 28.12 5.06 -13.47
N LEU A 99 28.13 4.79 -14.77
CA LEU A 99 29.39 4.71 -15.52
C LEU A 99 29.65 6.06 -16.18
N GLU A 100 30.76 6.64 -15.74
CA GLU A 100 31.48 7.75 -16.35
C GLU A 100 31.43 7.68 -17.89
N GLN A 101 30.84 8.70 -18.50
CA GLN A 101 31.28 9.19 -19.79
C GLN A 101 32.16 10.41 -19.50
N VAL A 102 33.45 10.16 -19.28
CA VAL A 102 34.48 11.20 -19.37
C VAL A 102 35.34 10.89 -20.60
N SER A 103 35.10 11.72 -21.61
CA SER A 103 35.84 11.99 -22.86
C SER A 103 35.80 10.99 -24.02
#